data_AF-A0A9X4SD97-F1
#
_entry.id   AF-A0A9X4SD97-F1
#
_cell.length_a   1.000
_cell.length_b   1.000
_cell.length_c   1.000
_cell.angle_alpha   90.00
_cell.angle_beta   90.00
_cell.angle_gamma   90.00
#
_symmetry.space_group_name_H-M   'P 1'
#
loop_
_entity.id
_entity.type
_entity.pdbx_description
1 polymer ?
#
loop_
_entity_poly.entity_id
_entity_poly.type
_entity_poly.pdbx_seq_one_letter_code
_entity_poly.pdbx_strand_id
1 'polypeptide(L)' 'YDEVMKLARQTWANTNLPNLRDYIEPTRNRAEVILHKTDNHYIDKIYLKKF' A
#
# COMPACT_ATOMS: atom_id res chain seq x y z
N TYR A 1 21.36 5.05 13.92
CA TYR A 1 20.17 4.26 13.52
C TYR A 1 18.90 5.09 13.64
N ASP A 2 18.72 5.80 14.76
CA ASP A 2 17.52 6.62 15.02
C ASP A 2 17.28 7.72 13.97
N GLU A 3 18.34 8.39 13.51
CA GLU A 3 18.23 9.41 12.46
C GLU A 3 17.77 8.84 11.12
N VAL A 4 18.26 7.66 10.74
CA VAL A 4 17.85 6.96 9.51
C VAL A 4 16.39 6.54 9.60
N MET A 5 15.97 5.99 10.75
CA MET A 5 14.58 5.61 10.97
C MET A 5 13.65 6.83 11.03
N LYS A 6 14.13 7.95 11.58
CA LYS A 6 13.41 9.23 11.59
C LYS A 6 13.21 9.74 10.15
N LEU A 7 14.27 9.74 9.35
CA LEU A 7 14.20 10.12 7.93
C LEU A 7 13.22 9.23 7.17
N ALA A 8 13.34 7.90 7.31
CA ALA A 8 12.45 6.96 6.63
C ALA A 8 10.98 7.18 6.99
N ARG A 9 10.66 7.39 8.27
CA ARG A 9 9.29 7.70 8.72
C ARG A 9 8.79 9.03 8.16
N GLN A 10 9.65 10.06 8.11
CA GLN A 10 9.29 11.37 7.54
C GLN A 10 9.04 11.27 6.03
N THR A 11 9.90 10.55 5.29
CA THR A 11 9.70 10.29 3.86
C THR A 11 8.39 9.53 3.62
N TRP A 12 8.09 8.52 4.44
CA TRP A 12 6.81 7.83 4.35
C TRP A 12 5.63 8.76 4.58
N ALA A 13 5.63 9.52 5.68
CA ALA A 13 4.52 10.39 6.06
C ALA A 13 4.27 11.53 5.06
N ASN A 14 5.33 12.11 4.49
CA ASN A 14 5.23 13.32 3.68
C ASN A 14 5.13 13.05 2.18
N THR A 15 5.58 11.88 1.71
CA THR A 15 5.64 11.57 0.27
C THR A 15 4.85 10.32 -0.08
N ASN A 16 5.18 9.18 0.51
CA ASN A 16 4.61 7.90 0.07
C ASN A 16 3.17 7.69 0.55
N LEU A 17 2.84 8.07 1.78
CA LEU A 17 1.50 7.92 2.33
C LEU A 17 0.47 8.84 1.63
N PRO A 18 0.73 10.14 1.38
CA PRO A 18 -0.15 10.97 0.58
C PRO A 18 -0.32 10.41 -0.83
N ASN A 19 0.77 9.97 -1.47
CA ASN A 19 0.69 9.36 -2.80
C ASN A 19 -0.16 8.08 -2.82
N LEU A 20 0.00 7.23 -1.80
CA LEU A 20 -0.80 6.03 -1.61
C LEU A 20 -2.28 6.37 -1.50
N ARG A 21 -2.64 7.29 -0.61
CA ARG A 21 -4.04 7.63 -0.30
C ARG A 21 -4.73 8.39 -1.44
N ASP A 22 -4.05 9.35 -2.04
CA ASP A 22 -4.68 10.31 -2.95
C ASP A 22 -4.62 9.88 -4.42
N TYR A 23 -3.63 9.05 -4.80
CA TYR A 23 -3.42 8.68 -6.21
C TYR A 23 -3.41 7.18 -6.46
N ILE A 24 -2.88 6.34 -5.57
CA ILE A 24 -2.78 4.89 -5.79
C ILE A 24 -4.04 4.15 -5.33
N GLU A 25 -4.45 4.28 -4.07
CA GLU A 25 -5.59 3.58 -3.48
C GLU A 25 -6.91 3.80 -4.26
N PRO A 26 -7.24 5.02 -4.75
CA PRO A 26 -8.45 5.23 -5.53
C PRO A 26 -8.52 4.38 -6.80
N THR A 27 -7.38 3.89 -7.28
CA THR A 27 -7.31 3.03 -8.47
C THR A 27 -7.53 1.56 -8.19
N ARG A 28 -7.57 1.14 -6.92
CA ARG A 28 -7.67 -0.27 -6.49
C ARG A 28 -8.85 -1.00 -7.15
N ASN A 29 -10.01 -0.36 -7.23
CA ASN A 29 -11.23 -0.96 -7.78
C ASN A 29 -11.19 -1.15 -9.31
N ARG A 30 -10.18 -0.58 -9.99
CA ARG A 30 -9.97 -0.78 -11.44
C ARG A 30 -9.19 -2.05 -11.75
N ALA A 31 -8.56 -2.69 -10.76
CA ALA A 31 -7.76 -3.88 -10.97
C ALA A 31 -8.63 -5.12 -11.26
N GLU A 32 -8.15 -6.00 -12.12
CA GLU A 32 -8.79 -7.30 -12.41
C GLU A 32 -8.62 -8.29 -11.25
N VAL A 33 -7.48 -8.21 -10.56
CA VAL A 33 -7.14 -9.02 -9.39
C VAL A 33 -6.60 -8.12 -8.28
N ILE A 34 -7.09 -8.31 -7.05
CA ILE A 34 -6.55 -7.66 -5.85
C ILE A 34 -6.05 -8.74 -4.89
N LEU A 35 -4.77 -8.67 -4.54
CA LEU A 35 -4.13 -9.53 -3.54
C LEU A 35 -4.00 -8.74 -2.24
N HIS A 36 -4.69 -9.17 -1.18
CA HIS A 36 -4.53 -8.57 0.14
C HIS A 36 -3.41 -9.28 0.89
N LYS A 37 -2.40 -8.52 1.33
CA LYS A 37 -1.28 -9.01 2.13
C LYS A 37 -1.46 -8.62 3.60
N THR A 38 -0.99 -9.47 4.49
CA THR A 38 -0.92 -9.28 5.94
C THR A 38 0.53 -9.37 6.40
N ASP A 39 0.74 -9.61 7.70
CA ASP A 39 2.07 -9.74 8.30
C ASP A 39 2.91 -10.82 7.63
N ASN A 40 4.24 -10.67 7.69
CA ASN A 40 5.20 -11.57 7.05
C ASN A 40 4.94 -11.84 5.56
N HIS A 41 4.31 -10.87 4.87
CA HIS A 41 3.94 -10.94 3.46
C HIS A 41 2.91 -12.03 3.10
N TYR A 42 2.18 -12.57 4.07
CA TYR A 42 1.18 -13.60 3.83
C TYR A 42 -0.05 -13.04 3.07
N ILE A 43 -0.51 -13.75 2.04
CA ILE A 43 -1.74 -13.41 1.30
C ILE A 43 -2.89 -14.18 1.92
N ASP A 44 -3.85 -13.46 2.53
CA ASP A 44 -5.02 -14.06 3.17
C ASP A 44 -6.28 -13.96 2.30
N LYS A 45 -6.34 -13.00 1.37
CA LYS A 45 -7.51 -12.79 0.48
C LYS A 45 -7.10 -12.48 -0.95
N ILE A 46 -7.87 -13.03 -1.88
CA ILE A 46 -7.77 -12.78 -3.32
C ILE A 46 -9.15 -12.35 -3.80
N TYR A 47 -9.25 -11.16 -4.38
CA TYR A 47 -10.47 -10.67 -5.02
C TYR A 47 -10.30 -10.70 -6.54
N LEU A 48 -11.27 -11.30 -7.23
CA LEU A 48 -11.34 -11.35 -8.68
C LEU A 48 -12.56 -10.56 -9.14
N LYS A 49 -12.35 -9.67 -10.12
CA LYS A 49 -13.45 -8.96 -10.75
C LYS A 49 -14.29 -9.95 -11.56
N LYS A 50 -15.61 -9.93 -11.35
CA LYS A 50 -16.54 -10.72 -12.16
C LYS A 50 -16.75 -10.00 -13.50
N PHE A 51 -16.78 -10.78 -14.59
CA PHE A 51 -17.05 -10.32 -15.95
C PHE A 51 -18.42 -9.68 -16.07
#